data_AF-A0A7S1SP42-F1
#
_entry.id   AF-A0A7S1SP42-F1
#
_cell.length_a   1.000
_cell.length_b   1.000
_cell.length_c   1.000
_cell.angle_alpha   90.00
_cell.angle_beta   90.00
_cell.angle_gamma   90.00
#
_symmetry.space_group_name_H-M   'P 1'
#
loop_
_entity.id
_entity.type
_entity.pdbx_description
1 polymer ?
#
loop_
_entity_poly.entity_id
_entity_poly.type
_entity_poly.pdbx_seq_one_letter_code
_entity_poly.pdbx_strand_id
1 'polypeptide(L)'
;MSHPPPQQPQAAPRAPVGMGATTEAPWAAGSAPPLVATEAPWTTENGRPVTPLPPSTGLGARAGSGGSTGPPPDVVEAEAGLPKVSGISEGHTFVTPCKAITCTQDLEKFLASEAAREYVGFLLACSSAVKGRKLSELSASCPVSDALSVELDKLLSKVDEFPPVQTELRYGNPAYRDWFAAMLEDSLGAMRRVLPDDMQDAAEEMSGYWADSFGNVVRIDYGTGHETTFAALLFCLAKLGALSEACLPAVVAKTFVKYLDLMRRMQTTYWLEPAGSHGVWGLDDYQFLPFLWGASQLVGHPILKPKSIHNEEVLETYSHEYLYLGCVTFVKEVKKGYLAETSPMLNDISGVPNWKKVASGMMKMYQAEVLAKFPIMQHMLFGSLLRFE
;
A
#
# COMPACT_ATOMS: atom_id res chain seq x y z
N MET A 1 -78.96 12.40 -9.72
CA MET A 1 -78.61 11.72 -8.45
C MET A 1 -77.31 10.99 -8.70
N SER A 2 -76.22 11.58 -8.23
CA SER A 2 -74.85 11.29 -8.66
C SER A 2 -74.23 10.29 -7.69
N HIS A 3 -73.70 9.18 -8.22
CA HIS A 3 -73.01 8.16 -7.43
C HIS A 3 -71.73 8.72 -6.78
N PRO A 4 -71.45 8.40 -5.51
CA PRO A 4 -70.23 8.84 -4.83
C PRO A 4 -69.00 8.04 -5.29
N PRO A 5 -67.80 8.64 -5.27
CA PRO A 5 -66.57 8.00 -5.73
C PRO A 5 -66.03 6.97 -4.72
N PRO A 6 -65.28 5.94 -5.19
CA PRO A 6 -64.65 4.96 -4.33
C PRO A 6 -63.49 5.55 -3.52
N GLN A 7 -63.37 5.11 -2.27
CA GLN A 7 -62.37 5.52 -1.28
C GLN A 7 -60.94 5.13 -1.70
N GLN A 8 -60.01 6.07 -1.61
CA GLN A 8 -58.57 5.83 -1.71
C GLN A 8 -58.07 5.01 -0.51
N PRO A 9 -57.16 4.03 -0.69
CA PRO A 9 -56.48 3.38 0.42
C PRO A 9 -55.52 4.36 1.11
N GLN A 10 -55.59 4.42 2.44
CA GLN A 10 -54.69 5.19 3.29
C GLN A 10 -53.24 4.72 3.12
N ALA A 11 -52.33 5.67 2.92
CA ALA A 11 -50.89 5.44 2.93
C ALA A 11 -50.42 5.07 4.35
N ALA A 12 -49.75 3.93 4.48
CA ALA A 12 -49.04 3.57 5.71
C ALA A 12 -47.86 4.52 5.96
N PRO A 13 -47.54 4.88 7.22
CA PRO A 13 -46.42 5.77 7.51
C PRO A 13 -45.09 5.08 7.19
N ARG A 14 -44.19 5.81 6.52
CA ARG A 14 -42.81 5.39 6.24
C ARG A 14 -42.05 5.23 7.56
N ALA A 15 -41.49 4.05 7.80
CA ALA A 15 -40.49 3.82 8.83
C ALA A 15 -39.18 4.56 8.48
N PRO A 16 -38.44 5.09 9.48
CA PRO A 16 -37.17 5.75 9.23
C PRO A 16 -36.12 4.71 8.79
N VAL A 17 -35.36 5.06 7.75
CA VAL A 17 -34.19 4.28 7.30
C VAL A 17 -33.11 4.43 8.37
N GLY A 18 -32.88 3.37 9.14
CA GLY A 18 -31.76 3.30 10.07
C GLY A 18 -30.44 3.23 9.29
N MET A 19 -29.50 4.11 9.63
CA MET A 19 -28.10 4.01 9.22
C MET A 19 -27.57 2.63 9.62
N GLY A 20 -26.99 1.92 8.65
CA GLY A 20 -26.40 0.60 8.86
C GLY A 20 -25.33 0.63 9.94
N ALA A 21 -25.47 -0.25 10.93
CA ALA A 21 -24.46 -0.48 11.94
C ALA A 21 -23.20 -1.06 11.29
N THR A 22 -22.07 -0.36 11.45
CA THR A 22 -20.74 -0.92 11.20
C THR A 22 -20.47 -2.01 12.24
N THR A 23 -20.41 -3.27 11.82
CA THR A 23 -20.17 -4.42 12.70
C THR A 23 -18.68 -4.53 13.08
N GLU A 24 -18.44 -4.78 14.37
CA GLU A 24 -17.16 -4.73 15.07
C GLU A 24 -16.15 -5.81 14.61
N ALA A 25 -14.86 -5.47 14.64
CA ALA A 25 -13.78 -6.45 14.45
C ALA A 25 -13.45 -7.17 15.78
N PRO A 26 -13.60 -8.51 15.87
CA PRO A 26 -13.62 -9.28 17.13
C PRO A 26 -12.25 -9.53 17.80
N TRP A 27 -11.25 -8.68 17.58
CA TRP A 27 -9.88 -8.87 18.10
C TRP A 27 -9.37 -7.72 18.97
N ALA A 28 -10.19 -6.69 19.19
CA ALA A 28 -9.92 -5.61 20.13
C ALA A 28 -9.90 -6.03 21.62
N ALA A 29 -10.21 -7.28 21.96
CA ALA A 29 -10.37 -7.75 23.32
C ALA A 29 -9.23 -8.72 23.71
N GLY A 30 -8.04 -8.21 23.92
CA GLY A 30 -6.92 -8.96 24.47
C GLY A 30 -5.99 -8.06 25.27
N SER A 31 -6.02 -8.19 26.60
CA SER A 31 -5.15 -7.42 27.51
C SER A 31 -3.69 -7.89 27.37
N ALA A 32 -2.86 -7.10 26.68
CA ALA A 32 -1.42 -7.27 26.61
C ALA A 32 -0.71 -6.65 27.84
N PRO A 33 0.44 -7.20 28.28
CA PRO A 33 1.26 -6.57 29.34
C PRO A 33 1.79 -5.19 28.89
N PRO A 34 2.10 -4.29 29.84
CA PRO A 34 2.48 -2.91 29.51
C PRO A 34 3.74 -2.88 28.63
N LEU A 35 3.61 -2.30 27.43
CA LEU A 35 4.70 -2.10 26.50
C LEU A 35 5.63 -0.99 27.04
N VAL A 36 6.89 -1.32 27.24
CA VAL A 36 7.96 -0.34 27.45
C VAL A 36 8.15 0.37 26.12
N ALA A 37 8.03 1.71 26.11
CA ALA A 37 8.19 2.52 24.90
C ALA A 37 9.53 2.19 24.21
N THR A 38 9.45 1.68 22.98
CA THR A 38 10.61 1.51 22.11
C THR A 38 10.83 2.80 21.32
N GLU A 39 12.05 3.04 20.85
CA GLU A 39 12.31 4.18 19.96
C GLU A 39 12.06 3.75 18.50
N ALA A 40 11.81 4.71 17.60
CA ALA A 40 11.68 4.41 16.18
C ALA A 40 12.94 3.68 15.68
N PRO A 41 12.82 2.64 14.82
CA PRO A 41 13.95 1.75 14.47
C PRO A 41 15.21 2.44 13.92
N TRP A 42 15.08 3.66 13.41
CA TRP A 42 16.15 4.45 12.80
C TRP A 42 16.66 5.64 13.63
N THR A 43 16.20 5.83 14.87
CA THR A 43 16.59 7.01 15.70
C THR A 43 17.82 6.82 16.57
N THR A 44 18.42 5.62 16.62
CA THR A 44 19.63 5.38 17.42
C THR A 44 20.86 6.00 16.76
N GLU A 45 21.23 7.20 17.23
CA GLU A 45 22.36 7.99 16.72
C GLU A 45 23.75 7.47 17.14
N ASN A 46 23.85 6.21 17.58
CA ASN A 46 25.12 5.51 17.80
C ASN A 46 24.91 4.04 17.44
N GLY A 47 25.56 3.58 16.38
CA GLY A 47 25.44 2.25 15.77
C GLY A 47 25.72 1.05 16.68
N ARG A 48 24.90 0.85 17.71
CA ARG A 48 24.68 -0.45 18.32
C ARG A 48 23.39 -1.01 17.73
N PRO A 49 23.39 -2.24 17.20
CA PRO A 49 22.15 -2.90 16.86
C PRO A 49 21.32 -2.97 18.13
N VAL A 50 20.06 -2.50 18.07
CA VAL A 50 19.05 -3.03 18.97
C VAL A 50 19.09 -4.52 18.72
N THR A 51 19.45 -5.27 19.77
CA THR A 51 19.48 -6.73 19.79
C THR A 51 18.27 -7.27 19.02
N PRO A 52 18.45 -8.29 18.15
CA PRO A 52 17.31 -8.99 17.59
C PRO A 52 16.37 -9.36 18.74
N LEU A 53 15.07 -9.14 18.55
CA LEU A 53 14.04 -9.81 19.33
C LEU A 53 14.46 -11.28 19.54
N PRO A 54 14.29 -11.83 20.76
CA PRO A 54 14.98 -13.04 21.17
C PRO A 54 14.74 -14.16 20.13
N PRO A 55 15.80 -14.80 19.63
CA PRO A 55 15.65 -15.91 18.70
C PRO A 55 14.97 -17.06 19.43
N SER A 56 14.01 -17.71 18.76
CA SER A 56 13.69 -19.10 19.06
C SER A 56 15.00 -19.89 19.07
N THR A 57 15.26 -20.55 20.19
CA THR A 57 16.43 -21.39 20.51
C THR A 57 17.14 -22.02 19.29
N GLY A 58 18.44 -21.72 19.14
CA GLY A 58 19.31 -22.38 18.14
C GLY A 58 20.76 -21.85 18.12
N LEU A 59 21.61 -22.45 18.95
CA LEU A 59 23.08 -22.46 19.00
C LEU A 59 23.92 -21.71 17.92
N GLY A 60 24.60 -20.64 18.37
CA GLY A 60 26.08 -20.50 18.38
C GLY A 60 26.86 -20.23 17.08
N ALA A 61 27.45 -19.02 16.95
CA ALA A 61 28.83 -18.79 16.48
C ALA A 61 29.27 -17.32 16.67
N ARG A 62 30.54 -17.11 17.07
CA ARG A 62 31.21 -15.80 17.25
C ARG A 62 31.93 -15.37 15.97
N ALA A 63 31.87 -14.08 15.62
CA ALA A 63 32.88 -13.29 14.88
C ALA A 63 32.52 -11.80 15.12
N GLY A 64 33.40 -10.83 15.35
CA GLY A 64 34.68 -10.51 14.73
C GLY A 64 34.54 -9.09 14.16
N SER A 65 35.01 -8.07 14.88
CA SER A 65 34.79 -6.65 14.58
C SER A 65 35.68 -6.15 13.43
N GLY A 66 35.06 -5.66 12.36
CA GLY A 66 35.71 -4.87 11.31
C GLY A 66 34.75 -3.77 10.83
N GLY A 67 35.13 -2.51 11.03
CA GLY A 67 34.32 -1.35 10.63
C GLY A 67 34.36 -1.14 9.11
N SER A 68 33.17 -1.14 8.50
CA SER A 68 32.92 -0.65 7.15
C SER A 68 31.97 0.54 7.26
N THR A 69 32.32 1.67 6.65
CA THR A 69 31.51 2.90 6.60
C THR A 69 30.57 2.93 5.38
N GLY A 70 30.17 1.78 4.86
CA GLY A 70 29.12 1.67 3.84
C GLY A 70 27.72 1.61 4.46
N PRO A 71 26.65 1.78 3.65
CA PRO A 71 25.30 1.44 4.07
C PRO A 71 25.24 -0.02 4.56
N PRO A 72 24.26 -0.38 5.40
CA PRO A 72 23.96 -1.79 5.65
C PRO A 72 23.82 -2.53 4.31
N PRO A 73 24.19 -3.82 4.22
CA PRO A 73 24.16 -4.59 2.97
C PRO A 73 22.78 -4.63 2.28
N ASP A 74 21.72 -4.21 2.98
CA ASP A 74 20.32 -4.29 2.56
C ASP A 74 19.73 -2.96 2.06
N VAL A 75 20.53 -1.90 1.90
CA VAL A 75 20.05 -0.58 1.43
C VAL A 75 20.49 -0.33 -0.02
N VAL A 76 19.52 -0.25 -0.92
CA VAL A 76 19.70 0.17 -2.31
C VAL A 76 19.88 1.68 -2.37
N GLU A 77 21.08 2.12 -2.75
CA GLU A 77 21.36 3.53 -3.00
C GLU A 77 20.78 3.96 -4.35
N ALA A 78 19.83 4.90 -4.32
CA ALA A 78 19.18 5.46 -5.50
C ALA A 78 18.89 6.95 -5.33
N GLU A 79 18.86 7.67 -6.45
CA GLU A 79 18.39 9.06 -6.52
C GLU A 79 16.94 9.10 -7.00
N ALA A 80 16.20 10.14 -6.59
CA ALA A 80 14.84 10.35 -7.06
C ALA A 80 14.83 10.60 -8.57
N GLY A 81 14.16 9.73 -9.32
CA GLY A 81 14.01 9.87 -10.76
C GLY A 81 13.09 8.80 -11.35
N LEU A 82 12.60 9.05 -12.56
CA LEU A 82 11.93 8.02 -13.34
C LEU A 82 12.94 6.98 -13.85
N PRO A 83 12.51 5.73 -14.06
CA PRO A 83 13.36 4.73 -14.71
C PRO A 83 13.72 5.16 -16.14
N LYS A 84 14.86 4.68 -16.64
CA LYS A 84 15.28 4.99 -18.01
C LYS A 84 14.36 4.25 -19.00
N VAL A 85 13.75 4.98 -19.92
CA VAL A 85 12.89 4.42 -21.00
C VAL A 85 13.71 3.69 -22.08
N SER A 86 15.04 3.83 -22.06
CA SER A 86 15.95 3.23 -23.04
C SER A 86 15.84 1.70 -23.08
N GLY A 87 15.48 1.15 -24.24
CA GLY A 87 15.38 -0.30 -24.47
C GLY A 87 14.01 -0.76 -25.01
N ILE A 88 13.00 0.11 -24.98
CA ILE A 88 11.67 -0.15 -25.57
C ILE A 88 11.64 0.51 -26.95
N SER A 89 12.42 -0.03 -27.90
CA SER A 89 12.39 0.40 -29.31
C SER A 89 11.33 -0.36 -30.10
N GLU A 90 11.08 0.04 -31.36
CA GLU A 90 10.34 -0.80 -32.31
C GLU A 90 10.90 -2.23 -32.28
N GLY A 91 10.05 -3.21 -31.97
CA GLY A 91 10.43 -4.62 -31.85
C GLY A 91 10.77 -5.13 -30.44
N HIS A 92 10.48 -4.37 -29.37
CA HIS A 92 10.55 -4.89 -28.00
C HIS A 92 9.54 -6.02 -27.79
N THR A 93 10.00 -7.16 -27.27
CA THR A 93 9.15 -8.31 -26.96
C THR A 93 8.74 -8.28 -25.48
N PHE A 94 7.48 -7.95 -25.23
CA PHE A 94 6.89 -8.07 -23.89
C PHE A 94 6.70 -9.53 -23.50
N VAL A 95 6.74 -9.81 -22.19
CA VAL A 95 6.58 -11.16 -21.65
C VAL A 95 5.61 -11.17 -20.49
N THR A 96 4.90 -12.28 -20.30
CA THR A 96 4.11 -12.47 -19.09
C THR A 96 5.04 -12.48 -17.87
N PRO A 97 4.83 -11.60 -16.87
CA PRO A 97 5.75 -11.48 -15.77
C PRO A 97 5.62 -12.68 -14.83
N CYS A 98 6.74 -13.13 -14.26
CA CYS A 98 6.81 -14.35 -13.46
C CYS A 98 7.68 -14.16 -12.21
N LYS A 99 7.59 -15.10 -11.26
CA LYS A 99 8.41 -15.09 -10.04
C LYS A 99 9.84 -15.52 -10.39
N ALA A 100 10.83 -14.72 -9.95
CA ALA A 100 12.24 -15.01 -10.16
C ALA A 100 13.04 -15.15 -8.85
N ILE A 101 12.58 -14.57 -7.73
CA ILE A 101 13.23 -14.69 -6.43
C ILE A 101 12.80 -15.99 -5.75
N THR A 102 13.67 -17.00 -5.75
CA THR A 102 13.37 -18.33 -5.18
C THR A 102 14.15 -18.66 -3.92
N CYS A 103 15.24 -17.93 -3.66
CA CYS A 103 16.06 -18.04 -2.47
C CYS A 103 16.62 -16.66 -2.04
N THR A 104 17.25 -16.60 -0.87
CA THR A 104 17.89 -15.36 -0.37
C THR A 104 18.97 -14.84 -1.32
N GLN A 105 19.72 -15.73 -1.99
CA GLN A 105 20.74 -15.31 -2.95
C GLN A 105 20.12 -14.61 -4.17
N ASP A 106 18.92 -15.00 -4.61
CA ASP A 106 18.22 -14.32 -5.69
C ASP A 106 17.72 -12.93 -5.25
N LEU A 107 17.32 -12.80 -3.99
CA LEU A 107 16.95 -11.52 -3.41
C LEU A 107 18.15 -10.57 -3.36
N GLU A 108 19.31 -11.04 -2.88
CA GLU A 108 20.55 -10.26 -2.85
C GLU A 108 20.96 -9.80 -4.25
N LYS A 109 20.84 -10.67 -5.27
CA LYS A 109 21.07 -10.30 -6.68
C LYS A 109 20.13 -9.20 -7.14
N PHE A 110 18.83 -9.33 -6.85
CA PHE A 110 17.85 -8.31 -7.21
C PHE A 110 18.18 -6.97 -6.54
N LEU A 111 18.47 -6.95 -5.24
CA LEU A 111 18.80 -5.71 -4.52
C LEU A 111 20.07 -5.03 -5.07
N ALA A 112 21.01 -5.79 -5.64
CA ALA A 112 22.20 -5.26 -6.30
C ALA A 112 21.97 -4.78 -7.75
N SER A 113 20.82 -5.07 -8.35
CA SER A 113 20.52 -4.81 -9.76
C SER A 113 20.24 -3.34 -10.08
N GLU A 114 20.35 -2.98 -11.37
CA GLU A 114 19.89 -1.67 -11.85
C GLU A 114 18.36 -1.53 -11.72
N ALA A 115 17.61 -2.62 -11.89
CA ALA A 115 16.15 -2.63 -11.76
C ALA A 115 15.70 -2.24 -10.35
N ALA A 116 16.33 -2.79 -9.29
CA ALA A 116 16.04 -2.38 -7.92
C ALA A 116 16.41 -0.92 -7.66
N ARG A 117 17.53 -0.44 -8.20
CA ARG A 117 17.94 0.96 -8.10
C ARG A 117 16.93 1.90 -8.74
N GLU A 118 16.48 1.60 -9.95
CA GLU A 118 15.47 2.37 -10.65
C GLU A 118 14.12 2.33 -9.92
N TYR A 119 13.71 1.16 -9.41
CA TYR A 119 12.46 1.02 -8.64
C TYR A 119 12.48 1.88 -7.38
N VAL A 120 13.56 1.84 -6.59
CA VAL A 120 13.70 2.70 -5.40
C VAL A 120 13.77 4.18 -5.81
N GLY A 121 14.45 4.51 -6.90
CA GLY A 121 14.49 5.86 -7.47
C GLY A 121 13.10 6.39 -7.85
N PHE A 122 12.26 5.54 -8.42
CA PHE A 122 10.87 5.87 -8.75
C PHE A 122 10.04 6.14 -7.49
N LEU A 123 10.15 5.32 -6.45
CA LEU A 123 9.46 5.57 -5.17
C LEU A 123 9.89 6.89 -4.53
N LEU A 124 11.17 7.24 -4.62
CA LEU A 124 11.72 8.53 -4.19
C LEU A 124 11.23 9.71 -5.04
N ALA A 125 11.04 9.50 -6.35
CA ALA A 125 10.45 10.49 -7.25
C ALA A 125 9.00 10.79 -6.87
N CYS A 126 8.18 9.74 -6.65
CA CYS A 126 6.82 9.86 -6.14
C CYS A 126 6.77 10.61 -4.80
N SER A 127 7.68 10.25 -3.87
CA SER A 127 7.81 10.94 -2.58
C SER A 127 8.15 12.42 -2.74
N SER A 128 9.04 12.76 -3.67
CA SER A 128 9.44 14.13 -3.94
C SER A 128 8.32 14.96 -4.58
N ALA A 129 7.52 14.34 -5.46
CA ALA A 129 6.43 14.99 -6.18
C ALA A 129 5.31 15.53 -5.27
N VAL A 130 5.10 14.91 -4.10
CA VAL A 130 4.05 15.30 -3.15
C VAL A 130 4.57 16.06 -1.93
N LYS A 131 5.88 16.32 -1.88
CA LYS A 131 6.54 16.89 -0.71
C LYS A 131 5.96 18.24 -0.31
N GLY A 132 5.55 18.37 0.94
CA GLY A 132 5.03 19.64 1.50
C GLY A 132 3.68 20.09 0.93
N ARG A 133 2.93 19.20 0.27
CA ARG A 133 1.67 19.54 -0.42
C ARG A 133 0.52 18.65 0.03
N LYS A 134 -0.66 19.24 0.09
CA LYS A 134 -1.93 18.54 0.37
C LYS A 134 -2.42 17.76 -0.84
N LEU A 135 -3.26 16.75 -0.61
CA LEU A 135 -3.92 16.01 -1.70
C LEU A 135 -4.76 16.95 -2.58
N SER A 136 -5.52 17.88 -2.00
CA SER A 136 -6.33 18.85 -2.75
C SER A 136 -5.51 19.80 -3.63
N GLU A 137 -4.23 20.02 -3.32
CA GLU A 137 -3.32 20.88 -4.08
C GLU A 137 -2.67 20.15 -5.26
N LEU A 138 -2.81 18.82 -5.35
CA LEU A 138 -2.11 17.94 -6.31
C LEU A 138 -3.02 17.56 -7.50
N SER A 139 -3.77 18.53 -8.02
CA SER A 139 -4.77 18.37 -9.10
C SER A 139 -4.18 18.17 -10.51
N ALA A 140 -3.01 17.54 -10.63
CA ALA A 140 -2.42 17.26 -11.93
C ALA A 140 -3.31 16.31 -12.74
N SER A 141 -3.63 16.67 -13.99
CA SER A 141 -4.26 15.74 -14.93
C SER A 141 -3.17 14.96 -15.64
N CYS A 142 -3.33 13.64 -15.67
CA CYS A 142 -2.47 12.73 -16.39
C CYS A 142 -3.36 11.62 -16.96
N PRO A 143 -3.52 11.51 -18.29
CA PRO A 143 -4.50 10.60 -18.90
C PRO A 143 -4.37 9.15 -18.42
N VAL A 144 -3.13 8.65 -18.27
CA VAL A 144 -2.87 7.28 -17.78
C VAL A 144 -3.27 7.11 -16.31
N SER A 145 -2.96 8.11 -15.46
CA SER A 145 -3.38 8.12 -14.06
C SER A 145 -4.90 8.24 -13.91
N ASP A 146 -5.53 9.03 -14.78
CA ASP A 146 -6.98 9.20 -14.85
C ASP A 146 -7.67 7.90 -15.27
N ALA A 147 -7.16 7.23 -16.31
CA ALA A 147 -7.66 5.94 -16.78
C ALA A 147 -7.49 4.84 -15.71
N LEU A 148 -6.34 4.75 -15.05
CA LEU A 148 -6.14 3.84 -13.92
C LEU A 148 -7.15 4.10 -12.79
N SER A 149 -7.39 5.37 -12.46
CA SER A 149 -8.35 5.74 -11.43
C SER A 149 -9.76 5.29 -11.78
N VAL A 150 -10.15 5.39 -13.06
CA VAL A 150 -11.45 4.89 -13.55
C VAL A 150 -11.55 3.37 -13.42
N GLU A 151 -10.50 2.62 -13.76
CA GLU A 151 -10.50 1.16 -13.60
C GLU A 151 -10.55 0.74 -12.12
N LEU A 152 -9.86 1.47 -11.22
CA LEU A 152 -9.95 1.25 -9.78
C LEU A 152 -11.35 1.56 -9.23
N ASP A 153 -12.00 2.63 -9.69
CA ASP A 153 -13.38 2.96 -9.30
C ASP A 153 -14.40 1.91 -9.79
N LYS A 154 -14.17 1.31 -10.96
CA LYS A 154 -14.96 0.16 -11.44
C LYS A 154 -14.79 -1.04 -10.52
N LEU A 155 -13.55 -1.38 -10.16
CA LEU A 155 -13.26 -2.47 -9.23
C LEU A 155 -13.88 -2.23 -7.84
N LEU A 156 -13.87 -0.97 -7.37
CA LEU A 156 -14.49 -0.57 -6.11
C LEU A 156 -15.99 -0.75 -6.14
N SER A 157 -16.65 -0.26 -7.20
CA SER A 157 -18.10 -0.44 -7.40
C SER A 157 -18.47 -1.92 -7.47
N LYS A 158 -17.60 -2.74 -8.06
CA LYS A 158 -17.79 -4.17 -8.18
C LYS A 158 -17.83 -4.88 -6.81
N VAL A 159 -17.23 -4.33 -5.76
CA VAL A 159 -17.35 -4.91 -4.40
C VAL A 159 -18.82 -5.00 -3.96
N ASP A 160 -19.66 -4.05 -4.39
CA ASP A 160 -21.09 -4.06 -4.04
C ASP A 160 -21.89 -5.12 -4.83
N GLU A 161 -21.37 -5.58 -5.97
CA GLU A 161 -21.94 -6.68 -6.76
C GLU A 161 -21.64 -8.07 -6.16
N PHE A 162 -20.63 -8.17 -5.30
CA PHE A 162 -20.20 -9.40 -4.63
C PHE A 162 -20.29 -9.25 -3.10
N PRO A 163 -21.50 -9.12 -2.53
CA PRO A 163 -21.65 -8.93 -1.09
C PRO A 163 -21.10 -10.12 -0.29
N PRO A 164 -20.59 -9.90 0.94
CA PRO A 164 -20.04 -10.96 1.77
C PRO A 164 -21.10 -12.03 2.06
N VAL A 165 -20.73 -13.29 1.91
CA VAL A 165 -21.62 -14.42 2.24
C VAL A 165 -21.56 -14.73 3.73
N GLN A 166 -22.68 -15.22 4.28
CA GLN A 166 -22.70 -15.72 5.64
C GLN A 166 -21.79 -16.96 5.73
N THR A 167 -20.85 -16.93 6.67
CA THR A 167 -19.83 -17.96 6.85
C THR A 167 -19.55 -18.16 8.33
N GLU A 168 -19.15 -19.37 8.72
CA GLU A 168 -18.64 -19.66 10.07
C GLU A 168 -17.16 -19.27 10.23
N LEU A 169 -16.49 -18.93 9.14
CA LEU A 169 -15.09 -18.50 9.15
C LEU A 169 -14.94 -17.16 9.88
N ARG A 170 -13.90 -17.08 10.70
CA ARG A 170 -13.54 -15.84 11.41
C ARG A 170 -12.86 -14.82 10.49
N TYR A 171 -12.14 -15.28 9.48
CA TYR A 171 -11.42 -14.47 8.50
C TYR A 171 -11.63 -15.03 7.09
N GLY A 172 -11.42 -14.18 6.08
CA GLY A 172 -11.47 -14.58 4.68
C GLY A 172 -12.87 -14.96 4.21
N ASN A 173 -13.65 -13.97 3.81
CA ASN A 173 -14.97 -14.20 3.21
C ASN A 173 -14.81 -14.85 1.82
N PRO A 174 -15.47 -15.99 1.55
CA PRO A 174 -15.38 -16.66 0.24
C PRO A 174 -15.84 -15.81 -0.95
N ALA A 175 -16.73 -14.83 -0.76
CA ALA A 175 -17.19 -13.93 -1.83
C ALA A 175 -16.03 -13.13 -2.48
N TYR A 176 -14.92 -12.95 -1.77
CA TYR A 176 -13.69 -12.39 -2.34
C TYR A 176 -13.22 -13.17 -3.57
N ARG A 177 -13.39 -14.50 -3.59
CA ARG A 177 -12.96 -15.33 -4.72
C ARG A 177 -13.76 -15.04 -5.98
N ASP A 178 -15.06 -14.79 -5.83
CA ASP A 178 -15.94 -14.45 -6.93
C ASP A 178 -15.62 -13.05 -7.47
N TRP A 179 -15.43 -12.07 -6.58
CA TRP A 179 -14.94 -10.74 -6.95
C TRP A 179 -13.58 -10.81 -7.68
N PHE A 180 -12.64 -11.60 -7.16
CA PHE A 180 -11.29 -11.73 -7.72
C PHE A 180 -11.32 -12.41 -9.08
N ALA A 181 -12.12 -13.47 -9.26
CA ALA A 181 -12.32 -14.11 -10.56
C ALA A 181 -12.86 -13.12 -11.59
N ALA A 182 -13.83 -12.30 -11.19
CA ALA A 182 -14.42 -11.31 -12.06
C ALA A 182 -13.47 -10.12 -12.36
N MET A 183 -12.52 -9.81 -11.47
CA MET A 183 -11.42 -8.87 -11.74
C MET A 183 -10.43 -9.47 -12.75
N LEU A 184 -10.02 -10.73 -12.54
CA LEU A 184 -9.08 -11.44 -13.41
C LEU A 184 -9.58 -11.53 -14.87
N GLU A 185 -10.88 -11.77 -15.07
CA GLU A 185 -11.49 -11.90 -16.39
C GLU A 185 -11.29 -10.64 -17.26
N ASP A 186 -11.27 -9.45 -16.66
CA ASP A 186 -11.13 -8.17 -17.36
C ASP A 186 -9.74 -7.52 -17.16
N SER A 187 -8.76 -8.20 -16.54
CA SER A 187 -7.41 -7.64 -16.30
C SER A 187 -6.74 -7.12 -17.58
N LEU A 188 -6.79 -7.90 -18.67
CA LEU A 188 -6.24 -7.48 -19.97
C LEU A 188 -7.03 -6.30 -20.55
N GLY A 189 -8.36 -6.33 -20.44
CA GLY A 189 -9.22 -5.24 -20.91
C GLY A 189 -8.97 -3.93 -20.16
N ALA A 190 -8.79 -4.00 -18.85
CA ALA A 190 -8.43 -2.87 -18.01
C ALA A 190 -7.10 -2.25 -18.46
N MET A 191 -6.06 -3.06 -18.66
CA MET A 191 -4.76 -2.54 -19.10
C MET A 191 -4.79 -1.94 -20.51
N ARG A 192 -5.56 -2.52 -21.44
CA ARG A 192 -5.77 -1.91 -22.77
C ARG A 192 -6.43 -0.53 -22.70
N ARG A 193 -7.37 -0.33 -21.77
CA ARG A 193 -8.05 0.96 -21.57
C ARG A 193 -7.18 2.00 -20.85
N VAL A 194 -6.17 1.56 -20.11
CA VAL A 194 -5.21 2.41 -19.41
C VAL A 194 -4.07 2.86 -20.34
N LEU A 195 -3.59 1.96 -21.18
CA LEU A 195 -2.44 2.19 -22.04
C LEU A 195 -2.80 3.11 -23.22
N PRO A 196 -1.88 3.99 -23.64
CA PRO A 196 -1.97 4.68 -24.93
C PRO A 196 -2.07 3.71 -26.13
N ASP A 197 -2.61 4.18 -27.25
CA ASP A 197 -2.83 3.37 -28.46
C ASP A 197 -1.53 2.80 -29.04
N ASP A 198 -0.43 3.54 -28.93
CA ASP A 198 0.91 3.16 -29.41
C ASP A 198 1.67 2.23 -28.44
N MET A 199 1.05 1.87 -27.32
CA MET A 199 1.66 1.06 -26.25
C MET A 199 0.86 -0.21 -25.92
N GLN A 200 -0.11 -0.58 -26.77
CA GLN A 200 -1.02 -1.70 -26.53
C GLN A 200 -0.33 -3.07 -26.44
N ASP A 201 0.84 -3.23 -27.05
CA ASP A 201 1.63 -4.47 -27.00
C ASP A 201 2.11 -4.80 -25.58
N ALA A 202 2.19 -3.81 -24.69
CA ALA A 202 2.54 -4.02 -23.28
C ALA A 202 1.39 -4.59 -22.44
N ALA A 203 0.14 -4.57 -22.94
CA ALA A 203 -1.05 -4.84 -22.13
C ALA A 203 -1.03 -6.21 -21.45
N GLU A 204 -0.50 -7.25 -22.12
CA GLU A 204 -0.39 -8.60 -21.56
C GLU A 204 0.57 -8.62 -20.36
N GLU A 205 1.76 -8.02 -20.49
CA GLU A 205 2.72 -7.93 -19.39
C GLU A 205 2.15 -7.12 -18.21
N MET A 206 1.56 -5.96 -18.50
CA MET A 206 0.96 -5.08 -17.49
C MET A 206 -0.18 -5.76 -16.72
N SER A 207 -0.95 -6.62 -17.39
CA SER A 207 -2.08 -7.33 -16.77
C SER A 207 -1.65 -8.29 -15.66
N GLY A 208 -0.41 -8.81 -15.72
CA GLY A 208 0.15 -9.66 -14.66
C GLY A 208 0.38 -8.88 -13.36
N TYR A 209 0.97 -7.68 -13.46
CA TYR A 209 1.16 -6.80 -12.30
C TYR A 209 -0.18 -6.33 -11.72
N TRP A 210 -1.13 -5.95 -12.59
CA TRP A 210 -2.48 -5.58 -12.16
C TRP A 210 -3.17 -6.71 -11.39
N ALA A 211 -3.17 -7.93 -11.96
CA ALA A 211 -3.82 -9.09 -11.35
C ALA A 211 -3.27 -9.46 -9.96
N ASP A 212 -1.97 -9.29 -9.73
CA ASP A 212 -1.32 -9.64 -8.47
C ASP A 212 -1.30 -8.48 -7.43
N SER A 213 -1.85 -7.31 -7.78
CA SER A 213 -1.87 -6.11 -6.92
C SER A 213 -2.92 -6.13 -5.81
N PHE A 214 -3.87 -7.07 -5.81
CA PHE A 214 -5.11 -6.97 -5.04
C PHE A 214 -5.30 -8.06 -3.97
N GLY A 215 -4.26 -8.85 -3.68
CA GLY A 215 -4.30 -9.90 -2.66
C GLY A 215 -4.22 -11.31 -3.24
N ASN A 216 -4.31 -12.32 -2.39
CA ASN A 216 -4.22 -13.73 -2.78
C ASN A 216 -5.58 -14.44 -2.68
N VAL A 217 -6.07 -14.99 -3.80
CA VAL A 217 -7.37 -15.69 -3.87
C VAL A 217 -7.47 -16.96 -3.02
N VAL A 218 -6.36 -17.66 -2.84
CA VAL A 218 -6.34 -18.92 -2.09
C VAL A 218 -6.38 -18.65 -0.59
N ARG A 219 -5.46 -17.79 -0.13
CA ARG A 219 -5.30 -17.43 1.28
C ARG A 219 -6.30 -16.38 1.76
N ILE A 220 -6.94 -15.66 0.84
CA ILE A 220 -7.84 -14.52 1.13
C ILE A 220 -7.12 -13.51 2.03
N ASP A 221 -5.91 -13.15 1.62
CA ASP A 221 -5.02 -12.24 2.34
C ASP A 221 -4.52 -11.11 1.43
N TYR A 222 -4.06 -10.04 2.05
CA TYR A 222 -3.45 -8.89 1.39
C TYR A 222 -2.34 -8.32 2.27
N GLY A 223 -1.31 -7.71 1.68
CA GLY A 223 -0.22 -7.09 2.44
C GLY A 223 0.75 -6.33 1.55
N THR A 224 1.88 -5.91 2.13
CA THR A 224 2.86 -5.01 1.51
C THR A 224 3.50 -5.58 0.24
N GLY A 225 3.50 -6.90 0.04
CA GLY A 225 3.91 -7.52 -1.22
C GLY A 225 2.99 -7.14 -2.38
N HIS A 226 1.67 -7.16 -2.17
CA HIS A 226 0.68 -6.77 -3.17
C HIS A 226 0.68 -5.25 -3.42
N GLU A 227 0.87 -4.45 -2.36
CA GLU A 227 1.11 -3.00 -2.47
C GLU A 227 2.35 -2.70 -3.33
N THR A 228 3.44 -3.47 -3.11
CA THR A 228 4.68 -3.38 -3.88
C THR A 228 4.46 -3.79 -5.34
N THR A 229 3.65 -4.81 -5.62
CA THR A 229 3.26 -5.17 -6.98
C THR A 229 2.47 -4.04 -7.67
N PHE A 230 1.56 -3.35 -6.96
CA PHE A 230 0.87 -2.19 -7.52
C PHE A 230 1.82 -1.03 -7.82
N ALA A 231 2.78 -0.77 -6.94
CA ALA A 231 3.84 0.20 -7.21
C ALA A 231 4.75 -0.24 -8.38
N ALA A 232 4.98 -1.54 -8.57
CA ALA A 232 5.69 -2.09 -9.72
C ALA A 232 4.91 -1.88 -11.03
N LEU A 233 3.58 -1.99 -11.03
CA LEU A 233 2.75 -1.61 -12.18
C LEU A 233 2.96 -0.15 -12.57
N LEU A 234 2.92 0.76 -11.59
CA LEU A 234 3.16 2.20 -11.81
C LEU A 234 4.58 2.46 -12.31
N PHE A 235 5.58 1.76 -11.75
CA PHE A 235 6.95 1.78 -12.23
C PHE A 235 7.05 1.33 -13.69
N CYS A 236 6.39 0.23 -14.07
CA CYS A 236 6.40 -0.29 -15.43
C CYS A 236 5.74 0.69 -16.42
N LEU A 237 4.67 1.39 -16.03
CA LEU A 237 4.10 2.48 -16.85
C LEU A 237 5.10 3.64 -17.04
N ALA A 238 5.87 3.99 -16.01
CA ALA A 238 6.93 4.98 -16.14
C ALA A 238 8.09 4.47 -17.03
N LYS A 239 8.48 3.19 -16.88
CA LYS A 239 9.50 2.54 -17.71
C LYS A 239 9.12 2.52 -19.18
N LEU A 240 7.82 2.32 -19.46
CA LEU A 240 7.22 2.39 -20.79
C LEU A 240 7.17 3.79 -21.38
N GLY A 241 7.39 4.84 -20.57
CA GLY A 241 7.22 6.23 -20.97
C GLY A 241 5.76 6.72 -20.95
N ALA A 242 4.82 5.89 -20.49
CA ALA A 242 3.40 6.25 -20.37
C ALA A 242 3.15 7.24 -19.21
N LEU A 243 4.03 7.24 -18.20
CA LEU A 243 4.04 8.23 -17.12
C LEU A 243 5.27 9.12 -17.21
N SER A 244 5.05 10.43 -17.23
CA SER A 244 6.10 11.45 -17.11
C SER A 244 6.22 11.98 -15.68
N GLU A 245 7.25 12.78 -15.39
CA GLU A 245 7.43 13.36 -14.05
C GLU A 245 6.23 14.23 -13.64
N ALA A 246 5.60 14.91 -14.60
CA ALA A 246 4.41 15.71 -14.38
C ALA A 246 3.18 14.89 -13.93
N CYS A 247 3.18 13.57 -14.20
CA CYS A 247 2.13 12.66 -13.76
C CYS A 247 2.29 12.22 -12.30
N LEU A 248 3.49 12.27 -11.71
CA LEU A 248 3.75 11.70 -10.38
C LEU A 248 2.88 12.29 -9.25
N PRO A 249 2.57 13.60 -9.23
CA PRO A 249 1.58 14.15 -8.31
C PRO A 249 0.22 13.44 -8.40
N ALA A 250 -0.29 13.22 -9.61
CA ALA A 250 -1.58 12.55 -9.85
C ALA A 250 -1.53 11.06 -9.48
N VAL A 251 -0.42 10.39 -9.80
CA VAL A 251 -0.19 8.99 -9.46
C VAL A 251 -0.33 8.78 -7.96
N VAL A 252 0.29 9.62 -7.13
CA VAL A 252 0.20 9.50 -5.67
C VAL A 252 -1.13 10.03 -5.14
N ALA A 253 -1.55 11.23 -5.53
CA ALA A 253 -2.68 11.93 -4.92
C ALA A 253 -4.05 11.49 -5.43
N LYS A 254 -4.10 10.78 -6.57
CA LYS A 254 -5.35 10.31 -7.17
C LYS A 254 -5.33 8.80 -7.34
N THR A 255 -4.44 8.26 -8.18
CA THR A 255 -4.44 6.82 -8.48
C THR A 255 -4.19 5.98 -7.23
N PHE A 256 -3.17 6.32 -6.44
CA PHE A 256 -2.87 5.56 -5.23
C PHE A 256 -3.89 5.78 -4.11
N VAL A 257 -4.53 6.96 -4.02
CA VAL A 257 -5.68 7.17 -3.12
C VAL A 257 -6.83 6.22 -3.49
N LYS A 258 -7.19 6.13 -4.78
CA LYS A 258 -8.22 5.19 -5.26
C LYS A 258 -7.86 3.73 -5.01
N TYR A 259 -6.58 3.38 -5.13
CA TYR A 259 -6.08 2.05 -4.78
C TYR A 259 -6.31 1.77 -3.29
N LEU A 260 -5.95 2.70 -2.40
CA LEU A 260 -6.16 2.55 -0.96
C LEU A 260 -7.65 2.45 -0.60
N ASP A 261 -8.51 3.24 -1.24
CA ASP A 261 -9.96 3.19 -1.02
C ASP A 261 -10.51 1.80 -1.37
N LEU A 262 -10.10 1.25 -2.52
CA LEU A 262 -10.42 -0.13 -2.90
C LEU A 262 -9.88 -1.13 -1.88
N MET A 263 -8.62 -1.02 -1.46
CA MET A 263 -8.01 -2.00 -0.57
C MET A 263 -8.69 -1.99 0.81
N ARG A 264 -8.96 -0.82 1.37
CA ARG A 264 -9.69 -0.67 2.64
C ARG A 264 -11.11 -1.23 2.54
N ARG A 265 -11.81 -0.97 1.43
CA ARG A 265 -13.14 -1.54 1.18
C ARG A 265 -13.09 -3.06 1.14
N MET A 266 -12.14 -3.66 0.43
CA MET A 266 -11.99 -5.12 0.39
C MET A 266 -11.60 -5.72 1.75
N GLN A 267 -10.63 -5.13 2.45
CA GLN A 267 -10.18 -5.58 3.77
C GLN A 267 -11.34 -5.66 4.77
N THR A 268 -12.18 -4.62 4.79
CA THR A 268 -13.34 -4.54 5.70
C THR A 268 -14.54 -5.38 5.24
N THR A 269 -14.76 -5.52 3.92
CA THR A 269 -15.92 -6.25 3.38
C THR A 269 -15.71 -7.75 3.38
N TYR A 270 -14.50 -8.20 3.03
CA TYR A 270 -14.16 -9.62 2.92
C TYR A 270 -13.30 -10.13 4.07
N TRP A 271 -12.99 -9.30 5.07
CA TRP A 271 -12.16 -9.67 6.21
C TRP A 271 -10.83 -10.32 5.79
N LEU A 272 -10.15 -9.68 4.83
CA LEU A 272 -8.88 -10.18 4.30
C LEU A 272 -7.85 -10.32 5.42
N GLU A 273 -7.14 -11.45 5.47
CA GLU A 273 -6.08 -11.63 6.45
C GLU A 273 -4.86 -10.73 6.12
N PRO A 274 -4.16 -10.20 7.13
CA PRO A 274 -2.88 -9.53 6.91
C PRO A 274 -1.79 -10.50 6.43
N ALA A 275 -1.34 -10.37 5.19
CA ALA A 275 -0.29 -11.20 4.61
C ALA A 275 1.09 -10.76 5.10
N GLY A 276 1.80 -11.65 5.81
CA GLY A 276 3.14 -11.35 6.32
C GLY A 276 3.17 -10.32 7.44
N SER A 277 2.04 -10.05 8.10
CA SER A 277 1.99 -9.12 9.23
C SER A 277 2.87 -9.60 10.39
N HIS A 278 3.60 -8.66 10.97
CA HIS A 278 4.31 -8.85 12.24
C HIS A 278 3.41 -8.59 13.46
N GLY A 279 2.09 -8.50 13.26
CA GLY A 279 1.12 -8.11 14.27
C GLY A 279 1.41 -6.69 14.77
N VAL A 280 1.40 -6.51 16.10
CA VAL A 280 1.73 -5.24 16.75
C VAL A 280 3.17 -4.76 16.47
N TRP A 281 4.04 -5.62 15.94
CA TRP A 281 5.43 -5.28 15.60
C TRP A 281 5.61 -4.78 14.17
N GLY A 282 4.55 -4.73 13.36
CA GLY A 282 4.55 -4.12 12.03
C GLY A 282 4.26 -2.61 12.08
N LEU A 283 4.55 -1.91 10.98
CA LEU A 283 4.14 -0.51 10.81
C LEU A 283 2.61 -0.39 10.75
N ASP A 284 2.01 -1.25 9.92
CA ASP A 284 0.58 -1.40 9.68
C ASP A 284 0.33 -2.86 9.24
N ASP A 285 -0.92 -3.32 9.32
CA ASP A 285 -1.26 -4.69 8.94
C ASP A 285 -1.14 -4.93 7.43
N TYR A 286 -1.33 -3.90 6.61
CA TYR A 286 -1.50 -4.07 5.16
C TYR A 286 -0.59 -3.18 4.32
N GLN A 287 -0.36 -1.93 4.72
CA GLN A 287 0.21 -0.89 3.86
C GLN A 287 1.55 -0.34 4.39
N PHE A 288 2.39 0.16 3.49
CA PHE A 288 3.63 0.85 3.85
C PHE A 288 3.80 2.15 3.07
N LEU A 289 3.66 2.11 1.75
CA LEU A 289 3.89 3.25 0.86
C LEU A 289 3.09 4.53 1.18
N PRO A 290 1.83 4.50 1.66
CA PRO A 290 1.14 5.74 2.01
C PRO A 290 1.73 6.42 3.25
N PHE A 291 2.39 5.69 4.15
CA PHE A 291 3.15 6.31 5.25
C PHE A 291 4.43 6.95 4.73
N LEU A 292 5.11 6.34 3.77
CA LEU A 292 6.28 6.95 3.12
C LEU A 292 5.92 8.27 2.41
N TRP A 293 4.95 8.23 1.49
CA TRP A 293 4.56 9.40 0.71
C TRP A 293 3.81 10.44 1.55
N GLY A 294 2.96 10.00 2.48
CA GLY A 294 2.25 10.87 3.41
C GLY A 294 3.20 11.61 4.37
N ALA A 295 4.28 10.96 4.83
CA ALA A 295 5.29 11.65 5.61
C ALA A 295 5.97 12.75 4.79
N SER A 296 6.18 12.53 3.48
CA SER A 296 6.72 13.53 2.56
C SER A 296 5.78 14.74 2.40
N GLN A 297 4.47 14.51 2.27
CA GLN A 297 3.46 15.59 2.21
C GLN A 297 3.55 16.54 3.43
N LEU A 298 3.91 16.01 4.59
CA LEU A 298 3.97 16.76 5.85
C LEU A 298 5.36 17.40 6.11
N VAL A 299 6.34 17.21 5.22
CA VAL A 299 7.66 17.85 5.35
C VAL A 299 7.54 19.37 5.28
N GLY A 300 8.03 20.04 6.33
CA GLY A 300 7.99 21.51 6.41
C GLY A 300 6.63 22.07 6.85
N HIS A 301 5.67 21.21 7.22
CA HIS A 301 4.36 21.67 7.67
C HIS A 301 4.49 22.55 8.94
N PRO A 302 3.85 23.74 9.00
CA PRO A 302 4.08 24.72 10.06
C PRO A 302 3.54 24.31 11.43
N ILE A 303 2.45 23.53 11.45
CA ILE A 303 1.70 23.19 12.68
C ILE A 303 1.77 21.70 13.00
N LEU A 304 1.32 20.85 12.06
CA LEU A 304 1.29 19.40 12.20
C LEU A 304 2.69 18.80 12.35
N LYS A 305 2.92 18.07 13.44
CA LYS A 305 4.16 17.35 13.76
C LYS A 305 3.88 15.85 13.82
N PRO A 306 4.89 14.97 13.82
CA PRO A 306 4.67 13.52 13.94
C PRO A 306 3.76 13.14 15.13
N LYS A 307 3.96 13.76 16.30
CA LYS A 307 3.09 13.56 17.47
C LYS A 307 1.62 13.97 17.29
N SER A 308 1.29 14.75 16.25
CA SER A 308 -0.08 15.21 16.00
C SER A 308 -1.02 14.07 15.63
N ILE A 309 -0.51 12.88 15.28
CA ILE A 309 -1.32 11.69 15.00
C ILE A 309 -2.14 11.20 16.21
N HIS A 310 -1.81 11.66 17.42
CA HIS A 310 -2.55 11.34 18.64
C HIS A 310 -3.74 12.27 18.90
N ASN A 311 -3.85 13.38 18.16
CA ASN A 311 -4.92 14.35 18.34
C ASN A 311 -6.10 14.03 17.41
N GLU A 312 -7.27 13.75 17.99
CA GLU A 312 -8.46 13.33 17.25
C GLU A 312 -9.04 14.42 16.35
N GLU A 313 -9.08 15.67 16.81
CA GLU A 313 -9.52 16.82 16.02
C GLU A 313 -8.59 17.04 14.81
N VAL A 314 -7.29 16.82 14.98
CA VAL A 314 -6.33 16.86 13.85
C VAL A 314 -6.64 15.76 12.84
N LEU A 315 -6.87 14.53 13.29
CA LEU A 315 -7.18 13.43 12.37
C LEU A 315 -8.51 13.67 11.65
N GLU A 316 -9.56 14.08 12.35
CA GLU A 316 -10.86 14.41 11.75
C GLU A 316 -10.73 15.54 10.70
N THR A 317 -9.96 16.57 11.01
CA THR A 317 -9.81 17.75 10.14
C THR A 317 -8.90 17.50 8.94
N TYR A 318 -7.83 16.70 9.08
CA TYR A 318 -6.74 16.66 8.10
C TYR A 318 -6.48 15.29 7.46
N SER A 319 -7.14 14.22 7.91
CA SER A 319 -6.95 12.86 7.36
C SER A 319 -7.24 12.74 5.87
N HIS A 320 -8.20 13.52 5.36
CA HIS A 320 -8.56 13.56 3.93
C HIS A 320 -7.55 14.31 3.06
N GLU A 321 -6.63 15.09 3.64
CA GLU A 321 -5.63 15.88 2.91
C GLU A 321 -4.23 15.27 2.93
N TYR A 322 -3.95 14.34 3.85
CA TYR A 322 -2.63 13.77 4.08
C TYR A 322 -2.70 12.25 4.25
N LEU A 323 -2.04 11.51 3.34
CA LEU A 323 -2.05 10.04 3.31
C LEU A 323 -1.67 9.41 4.66
N TYR A 324 -0.65 9.95 5.33
CA TYR A 324 -0.18 9.43 6.63
C TYR A 324 -1.28 9.51 7.69
N LEU A 325 -1.97 10.64 7.76
CA LEU A 325 -3.05 10.86 8.74
C LEU A 325 -4.28 10.03 8.37
N GLY A 326 -4.58 9.89 7.08
CA GLY A 326 -5.61 8.98 6.58
C GLY A 326 -5.36 7.53 6.98
N CYS A 327 -4.12 7.04 6.87
CA CYS A 327 -3.77 5.69 7.33
C CYS A 327 -3.89 5.53 8.84
N VAL A 328 -3.42 6.50 9.64
CA VAL A 328 -3.60 6.43 11.11
C VAL A 328 -5.08 6.43 11.48
N THR A 329 -5.90 7.21 10.78
CA THR A 329 -7.36 7.24 10.99
C THR A 329 -7.96 5.86 10.74
N PHE A 330 -7.63 5.23 9.61
CA PHE A 330 -8.09 3.88 9.29
C PHE A 330 -7.62 2.84 10.33
N VAL A 331 -6.37 2.93 10.81
CA VAL A 331 -5.86 2.07 11.90
C VAL A 331 -6.73 2.23 13.16
N LYS A 332 -7.04 3.46 13.59
CA LYS A 332 -7.89 3.70 14.77
C LYS A 332 -9.34 3.23 14.57
N GLU A 333 -9.83 3.21 13.33
CA GLU A 333 -11.17 2.71 13.02
C GLU A 333 -11.25 1.18 13.22
N VAL A 334 -10.27 0.44 12.68
CA VAL A 334 -10.26 -1.02 12.66
C VAL A 334 -9.68 -1.65 13.94
N LYS A 335 -8.72 -0.99 14.60
CA LYS A 335 -8.11 -1.43 15.86
C LYS A 335 -8.67 -0.61 17.03
N LYS A 336 -9.44 -1.22 17.93
CA LYS A 336 -9.90 -0.51 19.14
C LYS A 336 -8.83 -0.59 20.23
N GLY A 337 -8.59 0.53 20.90
CA GLY A 337 -7.60 0.67 21.97
C GLY A 337 -6.75 1.91 21.76
N TYR A 338 -5.81 2.15 22.68
CA TYR A 338 -4.83 3.22 22.51
C TYR A 338 -3.84 2.86 21.39
N LEU A 339 -3.45 3.85 20.58
CA LEU A 339 -2.51 3.61 19.46
C LEU A 339 -1.20 2.97 19.93
N ALA A 340 -0.73 3.32 21.13
CA ALA A 340 0.46 2.73 21.75
C ALA A 340 0.35 1.22 22.01
N GLU A 341 -0.87 0.70 22.19
CA GLU A 341 -1.13 -0.73 22.44
C GLU A 341 -1.40 -1.47 21.14
N THR A 342 -2.19 -0.88 20.23
CA THR A 342 -2.62 -1.52 18.99
C THR A 342 -1.61 -1.39 17.85
N SER A 343 -0.75 -0.37 17.91
CA SER A 343 0.22 -0.01 16.87
C SER A 343 1.44 0.72 17.46
N PRO A 344 2.22 0.05 18.34
CA PRO A 344 3.33 0.66 19.05
C PRO A 344 4.37 1.29 18.13
N MET A 345 4.62 0.70 16.96
CA MET A 345 5.57 1.28 16.00
C MET A 345 5.15 2.66 15.49
N LEU A 346 3.87 2.85 15.11
CA LEU A 346 3.35 4.17 14.73
C LEU A 346 3.43 5.16 15.91
N ASN A 347 3.15 4.69 17.13
CA ASN A 347 3.31 5.48 18.33
C ASN A 347 4.77 5.93 18.53
N ASP A 348 5.74 5.04 18.38
CA ASP A 348 7.16 5.34 18.59
C ASP A 348 7.69 6.31 17.52
N ILE A 349 7.26 6.13 16.26
CA ILE A 349 7.57 7.03 15.15
C ILE A 349 7.02 8.43 15.40
N SER A 350 5.90 8.56 16.10
CA SER A 350 5.33 9.87 16.46
C SER A 350 6.26 10.69 17.39
N GLY A 351 7.20 10.03 18.07
CA GLY A 351 8.25 10.65 18.88
C GLY A 351 9.39 11.29 18.07
N VAL A 352 9.50 10.99 16.77
CA VAL A 352 10.49 11.58 15.86
C VAL A 352 10.24 13.09 15.75
N PRO A 353 11.29 13.95 15.82
CA PRO A 353 11.09 15.40 16.01
C PRO A 353 10.44 16.13 14.82
N ASN A 354 10.56 15.60 13.59
CA ASN A 354 10.00 16.23 12.40
C ASN A 354 9.75 15.24 11.26
N TRP A 355 8.83 15.60 10.37
CA TRP A 355 8.42 14.78 9.22
C TRP A 355 9.53 14.52 8.20
N LYS A 356 10.55 15.40 8.09
CA LYS A 356 11.72 15.14 7.22
C LYS A 356 12.49 13.91 7.69
N LYS A 357 12.69 13.77 9.01
CA LYS A 357 13.30 12.56 9.60
C LYS A 357 12.38 11.35 9.46
N VAL A 358 11.06 11.50 9.62
CA VAL A 358 10.09 10.40 9.41
C VAL A 358 10.15 9.91 7.96
N ALA A 359 10.05 10.79 6.95
CA ALA A 359 10.06 10.41 5.54
C ALA A 359 11.35 9.68 5.14
N SER A 360 12.51 10.16 5.62
CA SER A 360 13.79 9.47 5.39
C SER A 360 13.86 8.11 6.09
N GLY A 361 13.35 8.01 7.33
CA GLY A 361 13.27 6.77 8.08
C GLY A 361 12.32 5.74 7.44
N MET A 362 11.17 6.19 6.95
CA MET A 362 10.19 5.37 6.21
C MET A 362 10.82 4.71 5.00
N MET A 363 11.63 5.44 4.21
CA MET A 363 12.30 4.84 3.04
C MET A 363 13.29 3.74 3.47
N LYS A 364 14.11 4.01 4.49
CA LYS A 364 15.06 3.00 5.01
C LYS A 364 14.33 1.77 5.54
N MET A 365 13.23 2.00 6.26
CA MET A 365 12.43 0.93 6.83
C MET A 365 11.68 0.14 5.74
N TYR A 366 11.18 0.78 4.68
CA TYR A 366 10.58 0.08 3.54
C TYR A 366 11.60 -0.85 2.86
N GLN A 367 12.83 -0.39 2.68
CA GLN A 367 13.88 -1.23 2.12
C GLN A 367 14.20 -2.43 3.04
N ALA A 368 14.35 -2.21 4.35
CA ALA A 368 14.69 -3.28 5.29
C ALA A 368 13.54 -4.26 5.56
N GLU A 369 12.30 -3.77 5.69
CA GLU A 369 11.14 -4.53 6.14
C GLU A 369 10.20 -4.97 5.02
N VAL A 370 10.41 -4.50 3.79
CA VAL A 370 9.68 -4.97 2.61
C VAL A 370 10.67 -5.50 1.56
N LEU A 371 11.52 -4.65 1.00
CA LEU A 371 12.39 -5.04 -0.13
C LEU A 371 13.48 -6.06 0.23
N ALA A 372 13.97 -6.06 1.45
CA ALA A 372 14.99 -7.02 1.92
C ALA A 372 14.37 -8.25 2.60
N LYS A 373 13.03 -8.37 2.63
CA LYS A 373 12.35 -9.54 3.21
C LYS A 373 12.00 -10.55 2.14
N PHE A 374 12.75 -11.65 2.10
CA PHE A 374 12.47 -12.77 1.21
C PHE A 374 11.02 -13.26 1.26
N PRO A 375 10.36 -13.43 2.44
CA PRO A 375 8.97 -13.89 2.49
C PRO A 375 7.98 -13.00 1.73
N ILE A 376 8.29 -11.70 1.60
CA ILE A 376 7.50 -10.72 0.87
C ILE A 376 7.92 -10.71 -0.60
N MET A 377 9.21 -10.52 -0.86
CA MET A 377 9.73 -10.29 -2.21
C MET A 377 9.79 -11.53 -3.11
N GLN A 378 9.71 -12.73 -2.56
CA GLN A 378 9.53 -13.96 -3.35
C GLN A 378 8.24 -13.96 -4.20
N HIS A 379 7.31 -13.05 -3.91
CA HIS A 379 6.06 -12.90 -4.66
C HIS A 379 6.12 -11.84 -5.76
N MET A 380 7.13 -10.97 -5.76
CA MET A 380 7.31 -9.96 -6.79
C MET A 380 7.46 -10.61 -8.18
N LEU A 381 6.78 -10.03 -9.17
CA LEU A 381 6.81 -10.48 -10.55
C LEU A 381 7.85 -9.70 -11.36
N PHE A 382 8.50 -10.39 -12.29
CA PHE A 382 9.53 -9.86 -13.18
C PHE A 382 9.16 -10.15 -14.62
N GLY A 383 9.27 -9.11 -15.45
CA GLY A 383 8.92 -9.14 -16.87
C GLY A 383 10.04 -8.56 -17.72
N SER A 384 9.70 -8.03 -18.89
CA SER A 384 10.64 -7.36 -19.78
C SER A 384 10.91 -5.90 -19.39
N LEU A 385 9.96 -5.26 -18.70
CA LEU A 385 10.04 -3.88 -18.19
C LEU A 385 10.75 -3.80 -16.85
N LEU A 386 10.37 -4.67 -15.91
CA LEU A 386 11.01 -4.85 -14.62
C LEU A 386 11.76 -6.18 -14.64
N ARG A 387 13.00 -6.14 -15.09
CA ARG A 387 13.84 -7.31 -15.28
C ARG A 387 14.45 -7.76 -13.96
N PHE A 388 14.59 -9.08 -13.80
CA PHE A 388 15.32 -9.66 -12.69
C PHE A 388 16.86 -9.61 -12.91
N GLU A 389 17.29 -9.73 -14.17
CA GLU A 389 18.69 -9.76 -14.60
C GLU A 389 19.21 -8.40 -15.07
#